data_AF-A0A2T4CHE7-F1
#
_entry.id   AF-A0A2T4CHE7-F1
#
_cell.length_a   1.000
_cell.length_b   1.000
_cell.length_c   1.000
_cell.angle_alpha   90.00
_cell.angle_beta   90.00
_cell.angle_gamma   90.00
#
_symmetry.space_group_name_H-M   'P 1'
#
loop_
_entity.id
_entity.type
_entity.pdbx_description
1 polymer ?
#
loop_
_entity_poly.entity_id
_entity_poly.type
_entity_poly.pdbx_seq_one_letter_code
_entity_poly.pdbx_strand_id
1 'polypeptide(L)'
;MRLPAGFDAGPGAKKRTSPHLRPLTSTASYKSKKFPSRKTLTTIIPTTPLFFTIFHLSLRLFTFQHCLIFTSPAMADPTPGLTPEQLAAFHKDGYLIIRNALTQETVSSLLAETRHLLESFSLKDHPLTRFSTGEKSDHVGDDYFLSSGDKIRFFFEEDAFDDAGNLTKPKERAVNKIGHYLHALSPPFAALLDDARARSKGEVSPAAVARDLGFADARCLQSMVICKQPEIGGAVPPHQDSTFLFTEPPSAVGFWYALEEATLENGCLSFLPGSHRWAPIEKRLVRKAGGAGTEIVDNEGSRFPPGDEYGEERRKKGDREEEEYVPGEVKAGDLVLIHGNLLHKSERNTSSKGRIIYTFHIIEGEGRTYDERNWLQPPKEGFTKLFA
;
A
#
# COMPACT_ATOMS: atom_id res chain seq x y z
N MET A 1 42.51 57.32 -16.65
CA MET A 1 42.96 56.26 -15.71
C MET A 1 43.35 55.01 -16.49
N ARG A 2 44.13 54.09 -15.91
CA ARG A 2 44.88 53.05 -16.64
C ARG A 2 44.11 51.72 -16.82
N LEU A 3 44.29 51.10 -17.99
CA LEU A 3 44.24 49.64 -18.28
C LEU A 3 45.54 48.95 -17.76
N PRO A 4 45.81 47.62 -17.94
CA PRO A 4 45.08 46.52 -18.60
C PRO A 4 44.69 45.40 -17.58
N ALA A 5 44.38 44.12 -17.86
CA ALA A 5 44.35 43.25 -19.07
C ALA A 5 43.20 42.21 -18.91
N GLY A 6 42.86 41.28 -19.83
CA GLY A 6 43.38 40.92 -21.15
C GLY A 6 43.90 39.47 -21.22
N PHE A 7 43.11 38.53 -21.76
CA PHE A 7 43.58 37.46 -22.68
C PHE A 7 42.41 36.81 -23.42
N ASP A 8 42.63 36.48 -24.70
CA ASP A 8 41.70 35.92 -25.66
C ASP A 8 42.40 34.78 -26.41
N ALA A 9 41.71 33.66 -26.68
CA ALA A 9 42.18 32.57 -27.54
C ALA A 9 41.04 31.64 -27.96
N GLY A 10 40.89 31.45 -29.28
CA GLY A 10 39.76 30.77 -29.91
C GLY A 10 39.77 29.22 -29.95
N PRO A 11 38.99 28.62 -30.88
CA PRO A 11 38.43 27.28 -30.73
C PRO A 11 39.32 26.13 -31.24
N GLY A 12 39.20 24.96 -30.61
CA GLY A 12 39.94 23.74 -30.97
C GLY A 12 39.07 22.51 -31.19
N ALA A 13 38.58 22.30 -32.42
CA ALA A 13 37.91 21.06 -32.80
C ALA A 13 38.93 19.91 -32.95
N LYS A 14 38.68 18.76 -32.31
CA LYS A 14 39.39 17.49 -32.63
C LYS A 14 38.43 16.31 -32.78
N LYS A 15 38.30 15.85 -34.02
CA LYS A 15 37.72 14.56 -34.39
C LYS A 15 38.49 13.41 -33.72
N ARG A 16 37.76 12.39 -33.25
CA ARG A 16 38.24 11.00 -33.13
C ARG A 16 37.18 10.13 -33.82
N THR A 17 37.30 9.83 -35.12
CA THR A 17 38.07 8.69 -35.68
C THR A 17 37.69 7.34 -35.09
N SER A 18 36.72 6.69 -35.71
CA SER A 18 36.39 5.27 -35.55
C SER A 18 37.54 4.37 -36.05
N PRO A 19 37.70 3.16 -35.51
CA PRO A 19 38.29 2.03 -36.21
C PRO A 19 37.18 1.14 -36.80
N HIS A 20 37.33 0.77 -38.08
CA HIS A 20 36.44 -0.18 -38.76
C HIS A 20 36.86 -1.64 -38.52
N LEU A 21 35.86 -2.51 -38.42
CA LEU A 21 35.80 -3.90 -38.92
C LEU A 21 36.88 -4.93 -38.50
N ARG A 22 36.40 -6.03 -37.92
CA ARG A 22 36.35 -7.34 -38.63
C ARG A 22 35.20 -8.22 -38.08
N PRO A 23 34.48 -8.97 -38.93
CA PRO A 23 33.47 -9.92 -38.48
C PRO A 23 34.11 -11.26 -38.09
N LEU A 24 33.63 -11.89 -37.03
CA LEU A 24 33.92 -13.29 -36.71
C LEU A 24 32.76 -14.18 -37.14
N THR A 25 32.89 -14.76 -38.33
CA THR A 25 32.09 -15.92 -38.74
C THR A 25 32.58 -17.16 -38.00
N SER A 26 31.73 -17.78 -37.20
CA SER A 26 31.96 -19.14 -36.69
C SER A 26 30.71 -19.98 -36.87
N THR A 27 30.73 -20.81 -37.91
CA THR A 27 29.72 -21.85 -38.16
C THR A 27 29.94 -23.01 -37.19
N ALA A 28 29.00 -23.23 -36.28
CA ALA A 28 28.95 -24.46 -35.47
C ALA A 28 27.62 -25.18 -35.72
N SER A 29 27.64 -26.12 -36.67
CA SER A 29 26.54 -27.07 -36.88
C SER A 29 26.41 -27.98 -35.66
N TYR A 30 25.23 -28.06 -35.05
CA TYR A 30 24.89 -29.17 -34.18
C TYR A 30 23.65 -29.91 -34.67
N LYS A 31 23.78 -31.23 -34.74
CA LYS A 31 22.89 -32.12 -35.49
C LYS A 31 21.60 -32.40 -34.72
N SER A 32 20.49 -32.45 -35.45
CA SER A 32 19.27 -33.08 -34.97
C SER A 32 19.52 -34.57 -34.67
N LYS A 33 19.03 -35.04 -33.52
CA LYS A 33 18.84 -36.46 -33.23
C LYS A 33 17.36 -36.70 -33.00
N LYS A 34 16.73 -37.45 -33.91
CA LYS A 34 15.37 -37.99 -33.77
C LYS A 34 15.40 -39.34 -33.05
N PHE A 35 14.20 -39.74 -32.61
CA PHE A 35 13.73 -41.09 -32.27
C PHE A 35 14.01 -41.63 -30.85
N PRO A 36 13.15 -42.57 -30.35
CA PRO A 36 11.88 -43.05 -30.90
C PRO A 36 10.67 -42.92 -29.96
N SER A 37 9.46 -43.05 -30.52
CA SER A 37 8.24 -43.28 -29.76
C SER A 37 8.15 -44.73 -29.24
N ARG A 38 7.53 -44.89 -28.06
CA ARG A 38 6.89 -46.14 -27.60
C ARG A 38 5.49 -45.76 -27.13
N LYS A 39 4.46 -46.09 -27.90
CA LYS A 39 3.72 -47.37 -27.84
C LYS A 39 2.94 -47.51 -26.53
N THR A 40 1.66 -47.14 -26.66
CA THR A 40 0.50 -47.65 -25.93
C THR A 40 0.69 -49.06 -25.36
N LEU A 41 0.35 -49.22 -24.08
CA LEU A 41 -0.12 -50.50 -23.56
C LEU A 41 -1.53 -50.30 -22.97
N THR A 42 -2.53 -50.74 -23.72
CA THR A 42 -3.89 -50.90 -23.21
C THR A 42 -3.92 -52.18 -22.37
N THR A 43 -4.48 -52.15 -21.16
CA THR A 43 -4.82 -53.37 -20.43
C THR A 43 -6.20 -53.22 -19.82
N ILE A 44 -7.16 -53.81 -20.52
CA ILE A 44 -8.53 -54.05 -20.06
C ILE A 44 -8.54 -55.43 -19.41
N ILE A 45 -9.15 -55.58 -18.24
CA ILE A 45 -9.69 -56.84 -17.68
C ILE A 45 -10.67 -56.47 -16.54
N PRO A 46 -11.74 -57.26 -16.29
CA PRO A 46 -13.07 -56.67 -16.33
C PRO A 46 -13.82 -56.58 -15.00
N THR A 47 -14.92 -55.83 -15.04
CA THR A 47 -16.02 -55.86 -14.07
C THR A 47 -16.83 -57.17 -14.15
N THR A 48 -17.15 -57.77 -13.00
CA THR A 48 -18.34 -58.61 -12.82
C THR A 48 -19.00 -58.31 -11.46
N PRO A 49 -20.34 -58.17 -11.39
CA PRO A 49 -21.04 -57.89 -10.15
C PRO A 49 -21.43 -59.19 -9.41
N LEU A 50 -21.47 -59.16 -8.08
CA LEU A 50 -22.07 -60.24 -7.30
C LEU A 50 -23.44 -59.80 -6.77
N PHE A 51 -24.50 -60.41 -7.32
CA PHE A 51 -25.84 -60.36 -6.74
C PHE A 51 -25.86 -61.19 -5.44
N PHE A 52 -26.42 -60.65 -4.36
CA PHE A 52 -26.99 -61.48 -3.29
C PHE A 52 -28.31 -60.89 -2.75
N THR A 53 -29.39 -61.49 -3.24
CA THR A 53 -30.58 -61.95 -2.50
C THR A 53 -31.27 -60.99 -1.52
N ILE A 54 -32.48 -60.57 -1.90
CA ILE A 54 -33.49 -59.95 -1.04
C ILE A 54 -33.93 -60.95 0.05
N PHE A 55 -33.86 -60.54 1.32
CA PHE A 55 -34.61 -61.18 2.40
C PHE A 55 -35.82 -60.30 2.77
N HIS A 56 -37.03 -60.84 2.58
CA HIS A 56 -38.24 -60.23 3.13
C HIS A 56 -38.35 -60.56 4.61
N LEU A 57 -38.31 -59.55 5.47
CA LEU A 57 -38.80 -59.67 6.84
C LEU A 57 -39.80 -58.55 7.12
N SER A 58 -41.08 -58.92 7.20
CA SER A 58 -42.15 -57.99 7.52
C SER A 58 -42.17 -57.75 9.03
N LEU A 59 -41.83 -56.54 9.47
CA LEU A 59 -42.01 -56.10 10.84
C LEU A 59 -42.60 -54.69 10.86
N ARG A 60 -43.89 -54.60 11.21
CA ARG A 60 -44.57 -53.32 11.42
C ARG A 60 -44.10 -52.73 12.75
N LEU A 61 -43.21 -51.73 12.71
CA LEU A 61 -43.06 -50.78 13.81
C LEU A 61 -43.67 -49.43 13.40
N PHE A 62 -44.57 -48.93 14.24
CA PHE A 62 -44.95 -47.52 14.25
C PHE A 62 -43.79 -46.72 14.83
N THR A 63 -43.13 -45.90 14.02
CA THR A 63 -42.21 -44.87 14.50
C THR A 63 -42.73 -43.50 14.11
N PHE A 64 -42.93 -42.63 15.11
CA PHE A 64 -43.27 -41.23 14.89
C PHE A 64 -42.11 -40.54 14.18
N GLN A 65 -42.30 -40.21 12.90
CA GLN A 65 -41.33 -39.43 12.15
C GLN A 65 -41.43 -37.95 12.56
N HIS A 66 -40.76 -37.59 13.65
CA HIS A 66 -40.38 -36.20 13.88
C HIS A 66 -39.46 -35.79 12.74
N CYS A 67 -39.97 -34.95 11.85
CA CYS A 67 -39.17 -34.33 10.81
C CYS A 67 -38.24 -33.29 11.47
N LEU A 68 -37.10 -33.76 11.96
CA LEU A 68 -35.99 -32.91 12.35
C LEU A 68 -35.45 -32.28 11.06
N ILE A 69 -35.96 -31.09 10.75
CA ILE A 69 -35.36 -30.20 9.77
C ILE A 69 -33.97 -29.84 10.34
N PHE A 70 -32.95 -30.54 9.87
CA PHE A 70 -31.58 -30.06 9.95
C PHE A 70 -31.51 -28.82 9.07
N THR A 71 -31.86 -27.67 9.64
CA THR A 71 -31.28 -26.41 9.18
C THR A 71 -29.78 -26.58 9.36
N SER A 72 -29.04 -26.71 8.25
CA SER A 72 -27.64 -26.32 8.28
C SER A 72 -27.56 -24.97 8.99
N PRO A 73 -26.59 -24.73 9.88
CA PRO A 73 -26.34 -23.35 10.30
C PRO A 73 -26.19 -22.55 9.02
N ALA A 74 -27.01 -21.52 8.84
CA ALA A 74 -26.85 -20.61 7.73
C ALA A 74 -25.38 -20.17 7.78
N MET A 75 -24.61 -20.45 6.72
CA MET A 75 -23.25 -19.93 6.65
C MET A 75 -23.44 -18.42 6.77
N ALA A 76 -22.93 -17.83 7.86
CA ALA A 76 -23.06 -16.40 8.07
C ALA A 76 -22.51 -15.72 6.82
N ASP A 77 -23.26 -14.74 6.28
CA ASP A 77 -22.87 -14.11 5.02
C ASP A 77 -21.39 -13.69 5.11
N PRO A 78 -20.56 -14.10 4.13
CA PRO A 78 -19.13 -13.85 4.19
C PRO A 78 -18.92 -12.34 4.29
N THR A 79 -18.01 -11.93 5.17
CA THR A 79 -17.77 -10.51 5.43
C THR A 79 -17.41 -9.80 4.13
N PRO A 80 -18.06 -8.67 3.78
CA PRO A 80 -17.81 -8.00 2.52
C PRO A 80 -16.32 -7.67 2.32
N GLY A 81 -15.73 -8.30 1.30
CA GLY A 81 -14.39 -8.01 0.79
C GLY A 81 -14.46 -7.34 -0.58
N LEU A 82 -13.80 -7.91 -1.58
CA LEU A 82 -13.82 -7.47 -2.97
C LEU A 82 -14.74 -8.35 -3.84
N THR A 83 -15.49 -7.73 -4.76
CA THR A 83 -16.09 -8.50 -5.87
C THR A 83 -15.01 -8.94 -6.88
N PRO A 84 -15.27 -9.95 -7.72
CA PRO A 84 -14.33 -10.35 -8.78
C PRO A 84 -13.95 -9.19 -9.73
N GLU A 85 -14.89 -8.29 -10.02
CA GLU A 85 -14.67 -7.11 -10.86
C GLU A 85 -13.80 -6.07 -10.15
N GLN A 86 -14.00 -5.87 -8.85
CA GLN A 86 -13.18 -5.00 -8.00
C GLN A 86 -11.74 -5.53 -7.90
N LEU A 87 -11.57 -6.82 -7.66
CA LEU A 87 -10.27 -7.48 -7.64
C LEU A 87 -9.55 -7.36 -9.00
N ALA A 88 -10.24 -7.61 -10.10
CA ALA A 88 -9.70 -7.44 -11.45
C ALA A 88 -9.32 -5.98 -11.74
N ALA A 89 -10.12 -5.00 -11.30
CA ALA A 89 -9.80 -3.58 -11.43
C ALA A 89 -8.56 -3.20 -10.61
N PHE A 90 -8.44 -3.66 -9.36
CA PHE A 90 -7.25 -3.42 -8.53
C PHE A 90 -5.98 -4.00 -9.18
N HIS A 91 -6.01 -5.25 -9.66
CA HIS A 91 -4.87 -5.83 -10.37
C HIS A 91 -4.53 -5.07 -11.67
N LYS A 92 -5.54 -4.57 -12.40
CA LYS A 92 -5.38 -3.83 -13.66
C LYS A 92 -4.81 -2.42 -13.45
N ASP A 93 -5.30 -1.68 -12.47
CA ASP A 93 -5.01 -0.25 -12.33
C ASP A 93 -4.10 0.07 -11.13
N GLY A 94 -3.91 -0.86 -10.21
CA GLY A 94 -3.03 -0.74 -9.03
C GLY A 94 -3.65 0.06 -7.89
N TYR A 95 -4.85 0.61 -8.09
CA TYR A 95 -5.70 1.17 -7.05
C TYR A 95 -7.15 0.78 -7.30
N LEU A 96 -8.00 0.96 -6.28
CA LEU A 96 -9.44 0.79 -6.39
C LEU A 96 -10.15 1.76 -5.46
N ILE A 97 -11.17 2.46 -5.97
CA ILE A 97 -12.07 3.27 -5.14
C ILE A 97 -13.34 2.47 -4.83
N ILE A 98 -13.52 2.09 -3.57
CA ILE A 98 -14.71 1.39 -3.07
C ILE A 98 -15.61 2.42 -2.38
N ARG A 99 -16.80 2.64 -2.95
CA ARG A 99 -17.74 3.67 -2.48
C ARG A 99 -18.51 3.20 -1.26
N ASN A 100 -18.71 4.09 -0.28
CA ASN A 100 -19.41 3.82 0.99
C ASN A 100 -18.84 2.60 1.76
N ALA A 101 -17.52 2.43 1.76
CA ALA A 101 -16.86 1.33 2.45
C ALA A 101 -17.05 1.37 3.99
N LEU A 102 -17.24 2.57 4.55
CA LEU A 102 -17.64 2.82 5.94
C LEU A 102 -19.01 3.50 6.01
N THR A 103 -19.77 3.21 7.07
CA THR A 103 -21.00 3.95 7.41
C THR A 103 -20.67 5.34 7.94
N GLN A 104 -21.60 6.28 7.79
CA GLN A 104 -21.42 7.67 8.28
C GLN A 104 -21.33 7.76 9.81
N GLU A 105 -21.88 6.79 10.54
CA GLU A 105 -21.72 6.66 11.99
C GLU A 105 -20.24 6.37 12.35
N THR A 106 -19.64 5.42 11.64
CA THR A 106 -18.22 5.07 11.79
C THR A 106 -17.32 6.25 11.43
N VAL A 107 -17.56 6.89 10.28
CA VAL A 107 -16.82 8.11 9.87
C VAL A 107 -16.90 9.20 10.96
N SER A 108 -18.09 9.44 11.50
CA SER A 108 -18.30 10.42 12.57
C SER A 108 -17.54 10.07 13.85
N SER A 109 -17.48 8.79 14.22
CA SER A 109 -16.71 8.31 15.38
C SER A 109 -15.20 8.52 15.21
N LEU A 110 -14.66 8.24 14.01
CA LEU A 110 -13.23 8.42 13.69
C LEU A 110 -12.85 9.91 13.62
N LEU A 111 -13.73 10.77 13.10
CA LEU A 111 -13.56 12.23 13.12
C LEU A 111 -13.61 12.80 14.54
N ALA A 112 -14.52 12.31 15.39
CA ALA A 112 -14.62 12.74 16.78
C ALA A 112 -13.34 12.40 17.56
N GLU A 113 -12.83 11.17 17.42
CA GLU A 113 -11.55 10.75 18.00
C GLU A 113 -10.38 11.58 17.44
N THR A 114 -10.34 11.84 16.13
CA THR A 114 -9.31 12.69 15.51
C THR A 114 -9.29 14.09 16.13
N ARG A 115 -10.47 14.72 16.28
CA ARG A 115 -10.59 16.05 16.91
C ARG A 115 -10.16 16.01 18.37
N HIS A 116 -10.60 15.00 19.12
CA HIS A 116 -10.17 14.81 20.51
C HIS A 116 -8.65 14.66 20.65
N LEU A 117 -7.99 13.91 19.78
CA LEU A 117 -6.53 13.77 19.76
C LEU A 117 -5.83 15.11 19.46
N LEU A 118 -6.31 15.88 18.48
CA LEU A 118 -5.78 17.20 18.12
C LEU A 118 -5.99 18.26 19.21
N GLU A 119 -7.12 18.20 19.92
CA GLU A 119 -7.42 19.10 21.04
C GLU A 119 -6.62 18.75 22.30
N SER A 120 -6.53 17.46 22.64
CA SER A 120 -5.94 16.99 23.91
C SER A 120 -4.40 16.93 23.95
N PHE A 121 -3.71 16.79 22.81
CA PHE A 121 -2.25 16.63 22.85
C PHE A 121 -1.52 17.88 23.37
N SER A 122 -0.50 17.67 24.19
CA SER A 122 0.30 18.74 24.81
C SER A 122 1.48 19.15 23.94
N LEU A 123 1.75 20.46 23.86
CA LEU A 123 3.00 20.99 23.28
C LEU A 123 4.17 20.98 24.27
N LYS A 124 3.91 20.84 25.58
CA LYS A 124 4.91 21.05 26.65
C LYS A 124 6.17 20.20 26.47
N ASP A 125 5.98 18.95 26.07
CA ASP A 125 7.03 17.95 25.91
C ASP A 125 7.16 17.52 24.43
N HIS A 126 6.64 18.34 23.50
CA HIS A 126 6.62 18.05 22.07
C HIS A 126 7.78 18.77 21.35
N PRO A 127 8.65 18.06 20.60
CA PRO A 127 9.80 18.66 19.91
C PRO A 127 9.44 19.47 18.64
N LEU A 128 8.16 19.84 18.46
CA LEU A 128 7.62 20.51 17.26
C LEU A 128 8.04 19.89 15.90
N THR A 129 8.30 18.56 15.87
CA THR A 129 8.72 17.82 14.67
C THR A 129 7.82 18.10 13.46
N ARG A 130 8.46 18.48 12.35
CA ARG A 130 7.81 18.81 11.08
C ARG A 130 7.81 17.61 10.15
N PHE A 131 6.77 17.48 9.31
CA PHE A 131 6.76 16.50 8.23
C PHE A 131 7.27 17.14 6.94
N SER A 132 8.48 16.76 6.51
CA SER A 132 9.09 17.21 5.26
C SER A 132 9.06 16.11 4.20
N THR A 133 8.78 16.49 2.95
CA THR A 133 8.85 15.60 1.77
C THR A 133 9.96 16.02 0.79
N GLY A 134 10.90 16.90 1.18
CA GLY A 134 11.81 17.56 0.25
C GLY A 134 13.23 17.86 0.79
N GLU A 135 14.12 18.15 -0.16
CA GLU A 135 15.60 18.11 -0.08
C GLU A 135 16.29 19.09 0.90
N LYS A 136 15.55 19.82 1.76
CA LYS A 136 16.08 20.98 2.50
C LYS A 136 16.49 20.74 3.95
N SER A 137 16.48 19.50 4.44
CA SER A 137 17.06 19.18 5.77
C SER A 137 17.75 17.82 5.79
N ASP A 138 18.96 17.77 6.37
CA ASP A 138 19.82 16.56 6.48
C ASP A 138 19.24 15.45 7.41
N HIS A 139 18.05 15.69 7.95
CA HIS A 139 17.36 14.87 8.94
C HIS A 139 15.93 14.55 8.47
N VAL A 140 15.81 13.59 7.55
CA VAL A 140 14.51 12.91 7.37
C VAL A 140 14.27 12.09 8.64
N GLY A 141 13.44 12.65 9.53
CA GLY A 141 13.09 12.07 10.82
C GLY A 141 14.12 12.27 11.93
N ASP A 142 13.70 12.93 13.00
CA ASP A 142 14.37 12.95 14.30
C ASP A 142 14.05 11.68 15.12
N ASP A 143 14.53 11.59 16.37
CA ASP A 143 14.20 10.48 17.28
C ASP A 143 12.70 10.37 17.57
N TYR A 144 11.96 11.49 17.50
CA TYR A 144 10.51 11.53 17.70
C TYR A 144 9.74 10.95 16.51
N PHE A 145 10.27 11.06 15.29
CA PHE A 145 9.81 10.26 14.14
C PHE A 145 10.27 8.80 14.28
N LEU A 146 11.56 8.52 14.48
CA LEU A 146 12.10 7.15 14.46
C LEU A 146 11.51 6.23 15.54
N SER A 147 11.11 6.75 16.69
CA SER A 147 10.52 5.95 17.79
C SER A 147 8.99 6.06 17.86
N SER A 148 8.33 6.44 16.76
CA SER A 148 6.85 6.60 16.69
C SER A 148 6.08 5.40 16.17
N GLY A 149 6.77 4.36 15.70
CA GLY A 149 6.17 3.21 15.02
C GLY A 149 5.13 2.45 15.86
N ASP A 150 5.32 2.46 17.18
CA ASP A 150 4.48 1.83 18.20
C ASP A 150 3.71 2.87 19.05
N LYS A 151 3.52 4.11 18.55
CA LYS A 151 2.95 5.24 19.33
C LYS A 151 1.88 6.02 18.56
N ILE A 152 1.18 6.90 19.28
CA ILE A 152 0.39 8.00 18.72
C ILE A 152 1.17 9.29 18.99
N ARG A 153 1.65 9.92 17.91
CA ARG A 153 2.47 11.14 17.88
C ARG A 153 2.00 12.06 16.77
N PHE A 154 2.37 13.34 16.88
CA PHE A 154 1.84 14.41 16.04
C PHE A 154 2.98 15.04 15.23
N PHE A 155 2.75 15.32 13.95
CA PHE A 155 3.76 15.87 13.06
C PHE A 155 3.16 17.08 12.36
N PHE A 156 3.85 18.22 12.44
CA PHE A 156 3.34 19.51 11.96
C PHE A 156 3.60 19.74 10.46
N GLU A 157 2.75 20.53 9.82
CA GLU A 157 3.04 21.10 8.50
C GLU A 157 4.27 22.03 8.60
N GLU A 158 5.11 22.07 7.57
CA GLU A 158 6.24 23.02 7.54
C GLU A 158 5.76 24.48 7.52
N ASP A 159 4.73 24.76 6.71
CA ASP A 159 4.12 26.09 6.54
C ASP A 159 3.27 26.55 7.75
N ALA A 160 3.20 25.75 8.82
CA ALA A 160 2.57 26.15 10.08
C ALA A 160 3.50 26.96 11.00
N PHE A 161 4.75 27.23 10.58
CA PHE A 161 5.74 27.96 11.37
C PHE A 161 6.19 29.26 10.71
N ASP A 162 6.56 30.26 11.51
CA ASP A 162 7.28 31.45 11.06
C ASP A 162 8.80 31.21 11.00
N ASP A 163 9.55 32.19 10.48
CA ASP A 163 11.02 32.16 10.38
C ASP A 163 11.71 32.06 11.77
N ALA A 164 11.00 32.40 12.85
CA ALA A 164 11.48 32.28 14.23
C ALA A 164 11.11 30.93 14.88
N GLY A 165 10.39 30.05 14.17
CA GLY A 165 9.98 28.73 14.64
C GLY A 165 8.72 28.69 15.50
N ASN A 166 7.94 29.77 15.57
CA ASN A 166 6.66 29.81 16.28
C ASN A 166 5.51 29.33 15.39
N LEU A 167 4.47 28.75 16.00
CA LEU A 167 3.25 28.35 15.27
C LEU A 167 2.45 29.58 14.80
N THR A 168 2.10 29.61 13.51
CA THR A 168 1.29 30.65 12.86
C THR A 168 -0.21 30.35 12.88
N LYS A 169 -0.59 29.13 13.28
CA LYS A 169 -1.96 28.63 13.42
C LYS A 169 -2.11 27.93 14.79
N PRO A 170 -3.33 27.79 15.34
CA PRO A 170 -3.58 26.92 16.50
C PRO A 170 -3.09 25.48 16.25
N LYS A 171 -2.62 24.79 17.29
CA LYS A 171 -1.91 23.49 17.16
C LYS A 171 -2.75 22.44 16.42
N GLU A 172 -4.04 22.39 16.71
CA GLU A 172 -5.04 21.51 16.10
C GLU A 172 -5.25 21.78 14.60
N ARG A 173 -4.90 22.98 14.13
CA ARG A 173 -4.90 23.41 12.72
C ARG A 173 -3.50 23.43 12.08
N ALA A 174 -2.47 23.00 12.80
CA ALA A 174 -1.08 23.00 12.36
C ALA A 174 -0.52 21.58 12.11
N VAL A 175 -1.16 20.54 12.65
CA VAL A 175 -0.76 19.13 12.46
C VAL A 175 -1.02 18.70 11.01
N ASN A 176 0.02 18.19 10.34
CA ASN A 176 -0.05 17.50 9.05
C ASN A 176 -0.64 16.08 9.21
N LYS A 177 -0.08 15.32 10.17
CA LYS A 177 -0.48 13.94 10.43
C LYS A 177 -0.33 13.52 11.90
N ILE A 178 -1.12 12.52 12.28
CA ILE A 178 -1.00 11.76 13.54
C ILE A 178 -0.56 10.34 13.17
N GLY A 179 0.44 9.78 13.85
CA GLY A 179 0.98 8.45 13.54
C GLY A 179 1.87 7.87 14.64
N HIS A 180 2.26 6.60 14.59
CA HIS A 180 2.04 5.65 13.49
C HIS A 180 1.30 4.36 13.91
N TYR A 181 0.73 4.30 15.13
CA TYR A 181 0.15 3.08 15.72
C TYR A 181 -1.29 3.22 16.26
N LEU A 182 -2.09 4.13 15.66
CA LEU A 182 -3.50 4.33 16.02
C LEU A 182 -4.33 3.03 15.92
N HIS A 183 -4.06 2.17 14.94
CA HIS A 183 -4.76 0.89 14.73
C HIS A 183 -4.63 -0.12 15.89
N ALA A 184 -3.71 0.10 16.82
CA ALA A 184 -3.55 -0.73 18.02
C ALA A 184 -3.87 0.05 19.30
N LEU A 185 -3.59 1.36 19.33
CA LEU A 185 -3.64 2.18 20.56
C LEU A 185 -4.89 3.05 20.72
N SER A 186 -5.67 3.30 19.66
CA SER A 186 -6.92 4.07 19.74
C SER A 186 -8.12 3.18 19.39
N PRO A 187 -9.05 2.92 20.33
CA PRO A 187 -10.12 1.94 20.14
C PRO A 187 -11.00 2.15 18.89
N PRO A 188 -11.41 3.37 18.51
CA PRO A 188 -12.19 3.59 17.28
C PRO A 188 -11.46 3.16 16.01
N PHE A 189 -10.15 3.41 15.92
CA PHE A 189 -9.33 3.02 14.76
C PHE A 189 -9.00 1.52 14.79
N ALA A 190 -8.72 0.95 15.95
CA ALA A 190 -8.48 -0.48 16.12
C ALA A 190 -9.70 -1.33 15.73
N ALA A 191 -10.92 -0.86 16.05
CA ALA A 191 -12.15 -1.53 15.69
C ALA A 191 -12.35 -1.72 14.16
N LEU A 192 -11.66 -0.95 13.30
CA LEU A 192 -11.73 -1.15 11.84
C LEU A 192 -11.07 -2.46 11.38
N LEU A 193 -10.18 -3.05 12.17
CA LEU A 193 -9.55 -4.34 11.87
C LEU A 193 -10.40 -5.54 12.33
N ASP A 194 -11.49 -5.31 13.08
CA ASP A 194 -12.41 -6.36 13.53
C ASP A 194 -13.42 -6.73 12.42
N ASP A 195 -13.18 -7.90 11.81
CA ASP A 195 -14.02 -8.51 10.77
C ASP A 195 -15.48 -8.74 11.24
N ALA A 196 -15.71 -9.05 12.52
CA ALA A 196 -17.06 -9.24 13.06
C ALA A 196 -17.82 -7.91 13.18
N ARG A 197 -17.13 -6.84 13.58
CA ARG A 197 -17.69 -5.48 13.61
C ARG A 197 -17.82 -4.87 12.21
N ALA A 198 -16.97 -5.21 11.25
CA ALA A 198 -17.18 -4.86 9.84
C ALA A 198 -18.47 -5.51 9.31
N ARG A 199 -18.62 -6.84 9.52
CA ARG A 199 -19.82 -7.60 9.14
C ARG A 199 -21.10 -7.03 9.76
N SER A 200 -21.09 -6.70 11.05
CA SER A 200 -22.29 -6.22 11.76
C SER A 200 -22.80 -4.85 11.27
N LYS A 201 -21.94 -4.03 10.66
CA LYS A 201 -22.31 -2.76 10.04
C LYS A 201 -22.52 -2.82 8.52
N GLY A 202 -22.27 -3.97 7.88
CA GLY A 202 -22.26 -4.09 6.42
C GLY A 202 -21.11 -3.31 5.76
N GLU A 203 -20.01 -3.09 6.49
CA GLU A 203 -18.83 -2.36 6.01
C GLU A 203 -17.81 -3.31 5.38
N VAL A 204 -16.92 -2.75 4.55
CA VAL A 204 -15.85 -3.51 3.87
C VAL A 204 -14.78 -3.90 4.88
N SER A 205 -14.56 -5.20 5.08
CA SER A 205 -13.59 -5.74 6.04
C SER A 205 -12.17 -5.72 5.44
N PRO A 206 -11.19 -5.08 6.12
CA PRO A 206 -9.78 -5.18 5.71
C PRO A 206 -9.27 -6.61 5.65
N ALA A 207 -9.73 -7.48 6.57
CA ALA A 207 -9.33 -8.88 6.59
C ALA A 207 -9.96 -9.67 5.42
N ALA A 208 -11.18 -9.33 4.99
CA ALA A 208 -11.78 -9.93 3.80
C ALA A 208 -11.02 -9.48 2.53
N VAL A 209 -10.81 -8.17 2.37
CA VAL A 209 -10.02 -7.60 1.27
C VAL A 209 -8.63 -8.23 1.19
N ALA A 210 -7.93 -8.40 2.31
CA ALA A 210 -6.60 -9.03 2.32
C ALA A 210 -6.64 -10.48 1.84
N ARG A 211 -7.67 -11.27 2.21
CA ARG A 211 -7.86 -12.64 1.70
C ARG A 211 -8.15 -12.65 0.20
N ASP A 212 -8.97 -11.74 -0.30
CA ASP A 212 -9.30 -11.65 -1.74
C ASP A 212 -8.10 -11.22 -2.59
N LEU A 213 -7.20 -10.40 -2.01
CA LEU A 213 -5.89 -10.06 -2.58
C LEU A 213 -4.85 -11.20 -2.46
N GLY A 214 -5.20 -12.33 -1.84
CA GLY A 214 -4.36 -13.52 -1.74
C GLY A 214 -3.35 -13.53 -0.58
N PHE A 215 -3.49 -12.65 0.42
CA PHE A 215 -2.61 -12.66 1.59
C PHE A 215 -2.85 -13.88 2.47
N ALA A 216 -1.76 -14.52 2.93
CA ALA A 216 -1.76 -15.66 3.83
C ALA A 216 -1.50 -15.26 5.30
N ASP A 217 -0.63 -14.27 5.54
CA ASP A 217 -0.40 -13.66 6.85
C ASP A 217 -0.39 -12.13 6.73
N ALA A 218 -1.57 -11.54 6.54
CA ALA A 218 -1.73 -10.08 6.44
C ALA A 218 -1.44 -9.39 7.78
N ARG A 219 -0.43 -8.52 7.80
CA ARG A 219 0.02 -7.78 9.00
C ARG A 219 -0.08 -6.27 8.79
N CYS A 220 -0.88 -5.58 9.60
CA CYS A 220 -0.89 -4.13 9.69
C CYS A 220 0.36 -3.63 10.44
N LEU A 221 1.17 -2.82 9.76
CA LEU A 221 2.44 -2.32 10.30
C LEU A 221 2.35 -0.87 10.77
N GLN A 222 1.55 -0.05 10.08
CA GLN A 222 1.47 1.38 10.30
C GLN A 222 0.05 1.87 10.05
N SER A 223 -0.37 2.88 10.80
CA SER A 223 -1.60 3.64 10.60
C SER A 223 -1.40 5.12 10.89
N MET A 224 -2.00 6.00 10.08
CA MET A 224 -1.93 7.45 10.19
C MET A 224 -3.32 8.08 10.06
N VAL A 225 -3.53 9.21 10.73
CA VAL A 225 -4.48 10.23 10.25
C VAL A 225 -3.69 11.29 9.50
N ILE A 226 -4.11 11.67 8.30
CA ILE A 226 -3.53 12.81 7.56
C ILE A 226 -4.60 13.90 7.51
N CYS A 227 -4.32 15.04 8.15
CA CYS A 227 -5.27 16.13 8.33
C CYS A 227 -5.41 17.00 7.07
N LYS A 228 -4.30 17.20 6.34
CA LYS A 228 -4.20 18.01 5.11
C LYS A 228 -4.93 19.35 5.28
N GLN A 229 -4.40 20.15 6.20
CA GLN A 229 -5.07 21.33 6.77
C GLN A 229 -5.52 22.32 5.67
N PRO A 230 -6.64 23.07 5.89
CA PRO A 230 -7.04 24.16 4.99
C PRO A 230 -5.90 25.15 4.79
N GLU A 231 -5.78 25.72 3.59
CA GLU A 231 -4.79 26.72 3.15
C GLU A 231 -3.32 26.24 3.11
N ILE A 232 -2.88 25.45 4.11
CA ILE A 232 -1.47 25.12 4.34
C ILE A 232 -1.12 23.65 4.08
N GLY A 233 -2.09 22.77 3.84
CA GLY A 233 -1.88 21.32 3.76
C GLY A 233 -0.91 20.89 2.67
N GLY A 234 0.32 20.51 3.05
CA GLY A 234 1.45 20.33 2.14
C GLY A 234 1.22 19.29 1.03
N ALA A 235 1.75 19.54 -0.17
CA ALA A 235 1.72 18.57 -1.26
C ALA A 235 2.52 17.31 -0.92
N VAL A 236 2.11 16.16 -1.45
CA VAL A 236 2.88 14.91 -1.38
C VAL A 236 3.29 14.55 -2.82
N PRO A 237 4.61 14.53 -3.14
CA PRO A 237 5.09 14.27 -4.49
C PRO A 237 4.80 12.83 -4.95
N PRO A 238 4.95 12.51 -6.25
CA PRO A 238 4.91 11.13 -6.75
C PRO A 238 5.82 10.20 -5.96
N HIS A 239 5.24 9.11 -5.43
CA HIS A 239 5.96 8.10 -4.68
C HIS A 239 5.26 6.74 -4.75
N GLN A 240 5.94 5.73 -4.23
CA GLN A 240 5.47 4.35 -4.02
C GLN A 240 5.59 4.05 -2.52
N ASP A 241 4.58 3.47 -1.88
CA ASP A 241 4.63 3.12 -0.46
C ASP A 241 5.73 2.08 -0.16
N SER A 242 5.99 1.17 -1.10
CA SER A 242 7.05 0.15 -0.98
C SER A 242 8.46 0.74 -0.85
N THR A 243 8.68 2.00 -1.21
CA THR A 243 9.92 2.76 -0.91
C THR A 243 10.14 2.93 0.59
N PHE A 244 9.06 3.07 1.36
CA PHE A 244 9.08 3.35 2.80
C PHE A 244 8.79 2.12 3.65
N LEU A 245 8.03 1.16 3.10
CA LEU A 245 7.46 -0.01 3.77
C LEU A 245 7.91 -1.30 3.07
N PHE A 246 9.21 -1.44 2.84
CA PHE A 246 9.77 -2.47 1.97
C PHE A 246 9.68 -3.88 2.58
N THR A 247 9.27 -4.85 1.77
CA THR A 247 9.50 -6.28 2.00
C THR A 247 10.28 -6.86 0.82
N GLU A 248 10.98 -7.96 1.04
CA GLU A 248 11.63 -8.73 -0.01
C GLU A 248 10.83 -10.02 -0.30
N PRO A 249 10.21 -10.17 -1.49
CA PRO A 249 9.88 -9.11 -2.46
C PRO A 249 8.75 -8.17 -1.97
N PRO A 250 8.51 -7.01 -2.63
CA PRO A 250 7.48 -6.05 -2.25
C PRO A 250 6.08 -6.64 -2.09
N SER A 251 5.35 -6.20 -1.05
CA SER A 251 4.00 -6.70 -0.71
C SER A 251 3.05 -5.66 -0.09
N ALA A 252 3.49 -4.41 0.08
CA ALA A 252 2.69 -3.40 0.78
C ALA A 252 1.38 -3.09 0.05
N VAL A 253 0.28 -2.95 0.81
CA VAL A 253 -1.00 -2.42 0.34
C VAL A 253 -1.52 -1.38 1.33
N GLY A 254 -1.81 -0.18 0.83
CA GLY A 254 -2.40 0.91 1.59
C GLY A 254 -3.94 0.86 1.54
N PHE A 255 -4.55 1.01 2.70
CA PHE A 255 -5.97 1.31 2.88
C PHE A 255 -6.08 2.79 3.23
N TRP A 256 -6.82 3.57 2.44
CA TRP A 256 -6.99 5.01 2.63
C TRP A 256 -8.48 5.32 2.70
N TYR A 257 -8.97 5.68 3.89
CA TYR A 257 -10.38 5.98 4.15
C TYR A 257 -10.60 7.49 4.21
N ALA A 258 -11.45 7.99 3.32
CA ALA A 258 -11.93 9.36 3.37
C ALA A 258 -12.78 9.57 4.65
N LEU A 259 -12.32 10.41 5.59
CA LEU A 259 -13.16 10.84 6.72
C LEU A 259 -13.88 12.15 6.40
N GLU A 260 -13.26 13.01 5.60
CA GLU A 260 -13.87 14.14 4.92
C GLU A 260 -13.87 13.93 3.40
N GLU A 261 -14.68 14.69 2.67
CA GLU A 261 -14.66 14.69 1.19
C GLU A 261 -13.30 15.16 0.66
N ALA A 262 -12.76 14.46 -0.34
CA ALA A 262 -11.52 14.81 -1.01
C ALA A 262 -11.79 15.12 -2.48
N THR A 263 -11.58 16.38 -2.85
CA THR A 263 -11.78 16.95 -4.19
C THR A 263 -10.44 17.40 -4.79
N LEU A 264 -10.45 17.81 -6.05
CA LEU A 264 -9.30 18.45 -6.69
C LEU A 264 -8.77 19.65 -5.90
N GLU A 265 -9.64 20.49 -5.34
CA GLU A 265 -9.26 21.74 -4.67
C GLU A 265 -8.66 21.55 -3.27
N ASN A 266 -9.02 20.48 -2.55
CA ASN A 266 -8.48 20.18 -1.22
C ASN A 266 -7.42 19.06 -1.21
N GLY A 267 -6.91 18.68 -2.38
CA GLY A 267 -5.80 17.74 -2.53
C GLY A 267 -6.22 16.29 -2.31
N CYS A 268 -7.17 15.81 -3.12
CA CYS A 268 -7.39 14.39 -3.33
C CYS A 268 -6.11 13.67 -3.83
N LEU A 269 -6.16 12.34 -3.86
CA LEU A 269 -5.10 11.55 -4.47
C LEU A 269 -5.17 11.62 -6.00
N SER A 270 -4.02 11.51 -6.65
CA SER A 270 -3.92 11.23 -8.09
C SER A 270 -2.97 10.07 -8.33
N PHE A 271 -3.33 9.17 -9.25
CA PHE A 271 -2.68 7.89 -9.49
C PHE A 271 -2.16 7.81 -10.92
N LEU A 272 -1.05 7.12 -11.16
CA LEU A 272 -0.62 6.74 -12.51
C LEU A 272 -1.07 5.28 -12.76
N PRO A 273 -2.23 5.03 -13.43
CA PRO A 273 -2.87 3.71 -13.40
C PRO A 273 -2.00 2.64 -14.06
N GLY A 274 -1.83 1.50 -13.38
CA GLY A 274 -1.04 0.38 -13.87
C GLY A 274 0.48 0.55 -13.73
N SER A 275 0.96 1.66 -13.15
CA SER A 275 2.40 1.90 -12.89
C SER A 275 3.02 0.85 -11.97
N HIS A 276 2.23 0.25 -11.06
CA HIS A 276 2.69 -0.81 -10.16
C HIS A 276 3.29 -2.04 -10.84
N ARG A 277 2.98 -2.26 -12.12
CA ARG A 277 3.56 -3.34 -12.94
C ARG A 277 4.89 -3.00 -13.61
N TRP A 278 5.23 -1.72 -13.80
CA TRP A 278 6.38 -1.34 -14.64
C TRP A 278 7.28 -0.25 -14.05
N ALA A 279 6.82 0.53 -13.08
CA ALA A 279 7.63 1.49 -12.36
C ALA A 279 8.41 0.77 -11.24
N PRO A 280 9.74 0.63 -11.35
CA PRO A 280 10.53 -0.07 -10.35
C PRO A 280 10.60 0.75 -9.05
N ILE A 281 10.64 0.08 -7.91
CA ILE A 281 11.09 0.72 -6.66
C ILE A 281 12.60 0.96 -6.81
N GLU A 282 13.00 2.17 -7.23
CA GLU A 282 14.42 2.51 -7.41
C GLU A 282 15.13 2.84 -6.10
N LYS A 283 14.39 3.35 -5.10
CA LYS A 283 14.91 3.91 -3.86
C LYS A 283 14.24 3.29 -2.64
N ARG A 284 14.89 3.41 -1.48
CA ARG A 284 14.33 3.00 -0.18
C ARG A 284 14.64 4.03 0.91
N LEU A 285 13.67 4.30 1.80
CA LEU A 285 13.91 5.04 3.05
C LEU A 285 14.33 4.08 4.16
N VAL A 286 15.56 4.23 4.62
CA VAL A 286 16.18 3.33 5.62
C VAL A 286 16.73 4.11 6.81
N ARG A 287 16.86 3.45 7.97
CA ARG A 287 17.61 4.00 9.11
C ARG A 287 19.07 4.17 8.74
N LYS A 288 19.67 5.32 9.11
CA LYS A 288 21.10 5.55 8.95
C LYS A 288 21.89 4.55 9.80
N ALA A 289 23.05 4.12 9.30
CA ALA A 289 24.00 3.35 10.11
C ALA A 289 24.37 4.12 11.39
N GLY A 290 24.24 3.48 12.55
CA GLY A 290 24.39 4.14 13.86
C GLY A 290 23.09 4.65 14.48
N GLY A 291 21.95 4.57 13.79
CA GLY A 291 20.60 4.73 14.36
C GLY A 291 20.05 6.15 14.43
N ALA A 292 20.84 7.18 14.07
CA ALA A 292 20.44 8.58 14.12
C ALA A 292 19.81 9.06 12.79
N GLY A 293 18.48 9.05 12.71
CA GLY A 293 17.69 9.49 11.56
C GLY A 293 17.59 8.48 10.42
N THR A 294 17.01 8.92 9.29
CA THR A 294 16.86 8.10 8.06
C THR A 294 17.56 8.72 6.85
N GLU A 295 17.83 7.88 5.85
CA GLU A 295 18.42 8.25 4.57
C GLU A 295 17.71 7.54 3.40
N ILE A 296 17.78 8.15 2.21
CA ILE A 296 17.33 7.52 0.96
C ILE A 296 18.51 6.81 0.31
N VAL A 297 18.38 5.51 0.06
CA VAL A 297 19.38 4.67 -0.61
C VAL A 297 18.83 4.05 -1.89
N ASP A 298 19.70 3.57 -2.77
CA ASP A 298 19.32 2.74 -3.91
C ASP A 298 18.73 1.39 -3.46
N ASN A 299 17.76 0.88 -4.23
CA ASN A 299 17.17 -0.42 -3.99
C ASN A 299 17.97 -1.53 -4.69
N GLU A 300 18.73 -2.27 -3.88
CA GLU A 300 19.47 -3.47 -4.27
C GLU A 300 18.64 -4.78 -4.20
N GLY A 301 17.40 -4.71 -3.69
CA GLY A 301 16.47 -5.84 -3.59
C GLY A 301 15.52 -5.95 -4.78
N SER A 302 14.48 -6.77 -4.65
CA SER A 302 13.41 -6.86 -5.63
C SER A 302 12.71 -5.51 -5.84
N ARG A 303 12.59 -5.11 -7.10
CA ARG A 303 11.94 -3.84 -7.51
C ARG A 303 10.44 -3.97 -7.73
N PHE A 304 9.94 -5.20 -7.79
CA PHE A 304 8.56 -5.58 -8.09
C PHE A 304 8.13 -6.77 -7.22
N PRO A 305 6.81 -6.96 -6.97
CA PRO A 305 6.27 -8.23 -6.50
C PRO A 305 6.61 -9.40 -7.45
N PRO A 306 6.52 -10.66 -7.00
CA PRO A 306 6.73 -11.81 -7.86
C PRO A 306 5.55 -11.99 -8.83
N GLY A 307 5.84 -12.24 -10.10
CA GLY A 307 4.84 -12.53 -11.13
C GLY A 307 5.31 -12.12 -12.53
N ASP A 308 4.88 -12.86 -13.56
CA ASP A 308 5.21 -12.57 -14.96
C ASP A 308 4.48 -11.33 -15.50
N GLU A 309 3.58 -10.72 -14.72
CA GLU A 309 2.87 -9.48 -15.03
C GLU A 309 3.64 -8.20 -14.62
N TYR A 310 4.74 -8.33 -13.86
CA TYR A 310 5.59 -7.22 -13.44
C TYR A 310 6.89 -7.17 -14.25
N GLY A 311 7.46 -5.97 -14.40
CA GLY A 311 8.74 -5.72 -15.07
C GLY A 311 8.74 -4.39 -15.83
N GLU A 312 9.91 -3.75 -15.95
CA GLU A 312 10.08 -2.47 -16.67
C GLU A 312 9.63 -2.59 -18.15
N GLU A 313 9.75 -3.78 -18.75
CA GLU A 313 9.29 -4.06 -20.12
C GLU A 313 7.76 -4.09 -20.28
N ARG A 314 7.00 -4.06 -19.17
CA ARG A 314 5.53 -3.96 -19.17
C ARG A 314 5.02 -2.56 -19.43
N ARG A 315 5.90 -1.54 -19.39
CA ARG A 315 5.57 -0.18 -19.83
C ARG A 315 5.29 -0.20 -21.34
N LYS A 316 4.10 0.23 -21.76
CA LYS A 316 3.73 0.17 -23.19
C LYS A 316 4.50 1.25 -23.97
N LYS A 317 5.15 0.83 -25.05
CA LYS A 317 5.73 1.77 -26.02
C LYS A 317 4.61 2.56 -26.70
N GLY A 318 4.51 3.85 -26.41
CA GLY A 318 3.48 4.75 -26.94
C GLY A 318 2.57 5.37 -25.87
N ASP A 319 2.68 4.97 -24.60
CA ASP A 319 2.20 5.81 -23.50
C ASP A 319 2.99 7.15 -23.54
N ARG A 320 2.29 8.27 -23.29
CA ARG A 320 2.71 9.64 -23.60
C ARG A 320 4.08 10.02 -23.00
N GLU A 321 4.73 11.01 -23.61
CA GLU A 321 5.99 11.60 -23.07
C GLU A 321 5.78 12.20 -21.67
N GLU A 322 4.55 12.59 -21.33
CA GLU A 322 4.11 12.99 -19.99
C GLU A 322 3.27 11.90 -19.32
N GLU A 323 3.55 11.63 -18.04
CA GLU A 323 2.79 10.71 -17.20
C GLU A 323 1.41 11.31 -16.84
N GLU A 324 0.32 10.72 -17.34
CA GLU A 324 -1.04 11.17 -17.02
C GLU A 324 -1.50 10.60 -15.67
N TYR A 325 -1.39 11.42 -14.61
CA TYR A 325 -1.98 11.10 -13.30
C TYR A 325 -3.49 11.38 -13.31
N VAL A 326 -4.28 10.36 -12.99
CA VAL A 326 -5.74 10.42 -12.91
C VAL A 326 -6.16 10.79 -11.48
N PRO A 327 -6.97 11.84 -11.26
CA PRO A 327 -7.46 12.21 -9.94
C PRO A 327 -8.52 11.23 -9.42
N GLY A 328 -8.49 10.94 -8.12
CA GLY A 328 -9.44 10.08 -7.42
C GLY A 328 -10.26 10.83 -6.39
N GLU A 329 -11.30 11.54 -6.83
CA GLU A 329 -12.22 12.25 -5.93
C GLU A 329 -13.17 11.28 -5.19
N VAL A 330 -13.30 11.51 -3.88
CA VAL A 330 -13.91 10.58 -2.93
C VAL A 330 -14.70 11.30 -1.84
N LYS A 331 -15.80 10.68 -1.44
CA LYS A 331 -16.68 11.18 -0.38
C LYS A 331 -16.31 10.57 0.95
N ALA A 332 -16.67 11.25 2.04
CA ALA A 332 -16.55 10.72 3.39
C ALA A 332 -17.21 9.32 3.50
N GLY A 333 -16.44 8.32 3.92
CA GLY A 333 -16.83 6.91 3.96
C GLY A 333 -16.34 6.05 2.80
N ASP A 334 -15.80 6.63 1.72
CA ASP A 334 -15.15 5.88 0.64
C ASP A 334 -13.77 5.36 1.07
N LEU A 335 -13.37 4.20 0.54
CA LEU A 335 -12.05 3.60 0.67
C LEU A 335 -11.32 3.67 -0.67
N VAL A 336 -10.05 4.08 -0.65
CA VAL A 336 -9.10 3.82 -1.73
C VAL A 336 -8.13 2.73 -1.28
N LEU A 337 -8.07 1.63 -2.02
CA LEU A 337 -6.99 0.66 -1.94
C LEU A 337 -5.85 1.08 -2.86
N ILE A 338 -4.61 0.98 -2.38
CA ILE A 338 -3.40 1.42 -3.07
C ILE A 338 -2.38 0.28 -3.04
N HIS A 339 -1.98 -0.22 -4.22
CA HIS A 339 -0.88 -1.17 -4.33
C HIS A 339 0.45 -0.47 -4.02
N GLY A 340 1.33 -1.04 -3.19
CA GLY A 340 2.51 -0.34 -2.68
C GLY A 340 3.50 0.15 -3.74
N ASN A 341 3.54 -0.50 -4.91
CA ASN A 341 4.33 -0.06 -6.08
C ASN A 341 3.61 0.94 -7.00
N LEU A 342 2.38 1.36 -6.71
CA LEU A 342 1.67 2.34 -7.53
C LEU A 342 2.26 3.74 -7.32
N LEU A 343 2.65 4.41 -8.41
CA LEU A 343 2.99 5.82 -8.39
C LEU A 343 1.74 6.65 -8.13
N HIS A 344 1.74 7.38 -7.03
CA HIS A 344 0.64 8.24 -6.60
C HIS A 344 1.13 9.50 -5.88
N LYS A 345 0.28 10.54 -5.86
CA LYS A 345 0.58 11.87 -5.28
C LYS A 345 -0.66 12.53 -4.69
N SER A 346 -0.50 13.66 -3.99
CA SER A 346 -1.61 14.60 -3.73
C SER A 346 -1.14 16.05 -3.78
N GLU A 347 -1.88 16.91 -4.47
CA GLU A 347 -1.58 18.34 -4.55
C GLU A 347 -1.77 19.06 -3.21
N ARG A 348 -1.26 20.30 -3.09
CA ARG A 348 -1.46 21.14 -1.90
C ARG A 348 -2.94 21.46 -1.69
N ASN A 349 -3.43 21.41 -0.44
CA ASN A 349 -4.76 21.92 -0.12
C ASN A 349 -4.71 23.46 -0.03
N THR A 350 -5.19 24.14 -1.08
CA THR A 350 -5.31 25.61 -1.13
C THR A 350 -6.72 26.09 -0.78
N SER A 351 -7.64 25.17 -0.45
CA SER A 351 -9.03 25.47 -0.12
C SER A 351 -9.21 25.87 1.35
N SER A 352 -10.42 26.37 1.67
CA SER A 352 -10.87 26.62 3.05
C SER A 352 -11.44 25.39 3.77
N LYS A 353 -11.49 24.21 3.12
CA LYS A 353 -11.98 22.96 3.70
C LYS A 353 -10.82 22.07 4.15
N GLY A 354 -11.04 21.27 5.19
CA GLY A 354 -10.12 20.19 5.56
C GLY A 354 -10.16 19.04 4.57
N ARG A 355 -9.21 18.11 4.70
CA ARG A 355 -9.24 16.81 4.03
C ARG A 355 -8.66 15.75 4.96
N ILE A 356 -9.32 15.55 6.09
CA ILE A 356 -8.96 14.52 7.06
C ILE A 356 -9.23 13.13 6.47
N ILE A 357 -8.22 12.27 6.49
CA ILE A 357 -8.34 10.83 6.18
C ILE A 357 -7.70 9.99 7.26
N TYR A 358 -8.11 8.73 7.33
CA TYR A 358 -7.40 7.67 8.03
C TYR A 358 -6.78 6.72 7.03
N THR A 359 -5.55 6.28 7.25
CA THR A 359 -4.90 5.29 6.41
C THR A 359 -4.11 4.29 7.24
N PHE A 360 -4.04 3.04 6.79
CA PHE A 360 -3.10 2.07 7.31
C PHE A 360 -2.55 1.21 6.18
N HIS A 361 -1.42 0.57 6.43
CA HIS A 361 -0.74 -0.29 5.47
C HIS A 361 -0.64 -1.70 6.02
N ILE A 362 -0.86 -2.66 5.13
CA ILE A 362 -0.61 -4.08 5.39
C ILE A 362 0.56 -4.59 4.54
N ILE A 363 1.25 -5.61 5.02
CA ILE A 363 2.23 -6.41 4.28
C ILE A 363 1.90 -7.89 4.42
N GLU A 364 2.44 -8.69 3.50
CA GLU A 364 2.46 -10.14 3.62
C GLU A 364 3.59 -10.57 4.57
N GLY A 365 3.29 -11.47 5.48
CA GLY A 365 4.22 -12.06 6.43
C GLY A 365 4.78 -13.42 6.02
N GLU A 366 4.06 -14.17 5.18
CA GLU A 366 4.43 -15.50 4.72
C GLU A 366 5.27 -15.42 3.44
N GLY A 367 6.44 -16.07 3.43
CA GLY A 367 7.34 -16.04 2.25
C GLY A 367 7.84 -14.64 1.87
N ARG A 368 7.92 -13.72 2.85
CA ARG A 368 8.43 -12.35 2.70
C ARG A 368 9.39 -12.01 3.83
N THR A 369 10.48 -11.30 3.52
CA THR A 369 11.38 -10.75 4.54
C THR A 369 11.02 -9.29 4.78
N TYR A 370 10.69 -8.93 6.02
CA TYR A 370 10.61 -7.52 6.41
C TYR A 370 12.02 -7.01 6.67
N ASP A 371 12.43 -5.94 5.99
CA ASP A 371 13.81 -5.50 6.00
C ASP A 371 14.14 -4.68 7.27
N GLU A 372 15.16 -5.14 8.01
CA GLU A 372 15.61 -4.56 9.29
C GLU A 372 16.19 -3.14 9.16
N ARG A 373 16.45 -2.66 7.94
CA ARG A 373 16.86 -1.27 7.69
C ARG A 373 15.68 -0.33 7.51
N ASN A 374 14.45 -0.80 7.36
CA ASN A 374 13.27 0.06 7.22
C ASN A 374 13.18 1.08 8.37
N TRP A 375 12.78 2.32 8.07
CA TRP A 375 12.63 3.35 9.10
C TRP A 375 11.65 2.91 10.21
N LEU A 376 10.55 2.27 9.84
CA LEU A 376 9.65 1.60 10.76
C LEU A 376 10.24 0.25 11.15
N GLN A 377 10.20 -0.08 12.43
CA GLN A 377 10.58 -1.39 12.95
C GLN A 377 9.41 -1.96 13.77
N PRO A 378 9.21 -3.29 13.76
CA PRO A 378 8.10 -3.90 14.48
C PRO A 378 8.23 -3.69 15.99
N PRO A 379 7.10 -3.55 16.71
CA PRO A 379 7.10 -3.58 18.16
C PRO A 379 7.44 -5.01 18.65
N LYS A 380 7.65 -5.17 19.95
CA LYS A 380 8.16 -6.42 20.55
C LYS A 380 7.25 -7.63 20.28
N GLU A 381 5.94 -7.39 20.24
CA GLU A 381 4.87 -8.34 19.94
C GLU A 381 4.70 -8.65 18.44
N GLY A 382 5.40 -7.92 17.57
CA GLY A 382 5.24 -7.98 16.11
C GLY A 382 4.11 -7.09 15.59
N PHE A 383 3.99 -7.01 14.27
CA PHE A 383 2.93 -6.25 13.61
C PHE A 383 1.54 -6.90 13.83
N THR A 384 0.49 -6.07 13.85
CA THR A 384 -0.88 -6.51 14.16
C THR A 384 -1.42 -7.38 13.02
N LYS A 385 -1.74 -8.65 13.30
CA LYS A 385 -2.34 -9.57 12.32
C LYS A 385 -3.80 -9.19 12.03
N LEU A 386 -4.21 -9.27 10.77
CA LEU A 386 -5.60 -9.12 10.33
C LEU A 386 -6.39 -10.43 10.40
N PHE A 387 -5.70 -11.56 10.50
CA PHE A 387 -6.30 -12.89 10.63
C PHE A 387 -6.15 -13.38 12.07
N ALA A 388 -7.21 -14.03 12.58
CA ALA A 388 -7.29 -14.56 13.93
C ALA A 388 -6.59 -15.92 14.08
#